data_AF-A0A7C6H6Q5-F1
#
_entry.id   AF-A0A7C6H6Q5-F1
#
_cell.length_a   1.000
_cell.length_b   1.000
_cell.length_c   1.000
_cell.angle_alpha   90.00
_cell.angle_beta   90.00
_cell.angle_gamma   90.00
#
_symmetry.space_group_name_H-M   'P 1'
#
loop_
_entity.id
_entity.type
_entity.pdbx_description
1 polymer ?
#
loop_
_entity_poly.entity_id
_entity_poly.type
_entity_poly.pdbx_seq_one_letter_code
_entity_poly.pdbx_strand_id
1 'polypeptide(L)'
;MPAKVKPEQAAAWWIDPGSCDIEDIDVPGKPKRNTNGLGTNAQRAALAKIPVTATVGEEAKVRRNLIKAFTNEELITLGRAGTKIHVYPRTHKAAGTYEAAQNRIAVDHDNAFAQTTVTHEVVHALRDKDMSRRGILAKSNIPGIEESLTVAEQQARTDTPGLSGCYWNCLVFDQKSKRWRRPTDREAMKMAEEDHKLFTGGKGKGLTGEAALRSVERNWSKSHIARLSYKSNGKMAINQASEVYMGIEPLSKAQPRTSRKKAAGAASVPVSRPTAVAAEKRTPR
;
A
#
# COMPACT_ATOMS: atom_id res chain seq x y z
N MET A 1 21.13 -13.09 -19.53
CA MET A 1 20.30 -14.26 -19.90
C MET A 1 20.10 -15.13 -18.66
N PRO A 2 18.97 -15.84 -18.53
CA PRO A 2 18.78 -16.83 -17.46
C PRO A 2 19.98 -17.77 -17.46
N ALA A 3 20.67 -17.89 -16.33
CA ALA A 3 22.06 -18.38 -16.32
C ALA A 3 22.23 -19.87 -16.69
N LYS A 4 21.17 -20.59 -17.09
CA LYS A 4 21.16 -22.05 -17.29
C LYS A 4 20.29 -22.56 -18.44
N VAL A 5 19.69 -21.68 -19.25
CA VAL A 5 18.79 -22.11 -20.33
C VAL A 5 19.62 -22.38 -21.57
N LYS A 6 19.52 -23.60 -22.12
CA LYS A 6 20.19 -23.93 -23.38
C LYS A 6 19.49 -23.21 -24.54
N PRO A 7 20.21 -22.76 -25.59
CA PRO A 7 19.61 -22.10 -26.75
C PRO A 7 18.46 -22.91 -27.37
N GLU A 8 18.57 -24.23 -27.40
CA GLU A 8 17.54 -25.13 -27.94
C GLU A 8 16.25 -25.11 -27.09
N GLN A 9 16.38 -25.00 -25.76
CA GLN A 9 15.23 -24.87 -24.86
C GLN A 9 14.54 -23.52 -25.04
N ALA A 10 15.32 -22.44 -25.17
CA ALA A 10 14.77 -21.12 -25.46
C ALA A 10 14.05 -21.08 -26.82
N ALA A 11 14.62 -21.74 -27.84
CA ALA A 11 14.00 -21.84 -29.17
C ALA A 11 12.70 -22.66 -29.14
N ALA A 12 12.68 -23.80 -28.44
CA ALA A 12 11.48 -24.62 -28.28
C ALA A 12 10.37 -23.86 -27.53
N TRP A 13 10.74 -23.19 -26.43
CA TRP A 13 9.82 -22.34 -25.68
C TRP A 13 9.29 -21.16 -26.50
N TRP A 14 10.12 -20.54 -27.34
CA TRP A 14 9.68 -19.44 -28.20
C TRP A 14 8.62 -19.88 -29.23
N ILE A 15 8.68 -21.12 -29.68
CA ILE A 15 7.73 -21.73 -30.62
C ILE A 15 6.43 -22.13 -29.89
N ASP A 16 6.55 -22.69 -28.68
CA ASP A 16 5.41 -23.07 -27.84
C ASP A 16 5.67 -22.75 -26.36
N PRO A 17 5.34 -21.52 -25.90
CA PRO A 17 5.59 -21.09 -24.52
C PRO A 17 4.80 -21.87 -23.46
N GLY A 18 3.79 -22.64 -23.85
CA GLY A 18 3.01 -23.50 -22.93
C GLY A 18 3.62 -24.88 -22.73
N SER A 19 4.64 -25.25 -23.51
CA SER A 19 5.21 -26.60 -23.51
C SER A 19 6.14 -26.90 -22.33
N CYS A 20 6.80 -25.88 -21.78
CA CYS A 20 7.62 -26.01 -20.58
C CYS A 20 7.81 -24.65 -19.88
N ASP A 21 7.97 -24.69 -18.56
CA ASP A 21 8.34 -23.53 -17.78
C ASP A 21 9.88 -23.37 -17.76
N ILE A 22 10.36 -22.15 -17.96
CA ILE A 22 11.75 -21.77 -17.88
C ILE A 22 12.00 -20.76 -16.75
N GLU A 23 12.80 -21.17 -15.76
CA GLU A 23 13.22 -20.31 -14.65
C GLU A 23 13.82 -18.98 -15.16
N ASP A 24 13.32 -17.88 -14.61
CA ASP A 24 13.66 -16.49 -14.96
C ASP A 24 13.20 -16.01 -16.35
N ILE A 25 12.40 -16.81 -17.07
CA ILE A 25 11.67 -16.39 -18.27
C ILE A 25 10.17 -16.26 -17.96
N ASP A 26 9.52 -17.34 -17.56
CA ASP A 26 8.07 -17.39 -17.27
C ASP A 26 7.75 -17.84 -15.84
N VAL A 27 8.70 -18.50 -15.14
CA VAL A 27 8.57 -18.87 -13.73
C VAL A 27 9.65 -18.25 -12.84
N PRO A 28 9.31 -17.87 -11.60
CA PRO A 28 10.20 -17.09 -10.73
C PRO A 28 11.35 -17.89 -10.12
N GLY A 29 11.29 -19.23 -10.14
CA GLY A 29 12.35 -20.08 -9.60
C GLY A 29 12.61 -19.89 -8.11
N LYS A 30 13.88 -20.01 -7.68
CA LYS A 30 14.26 -19.84 -6.27
C LYS A 30 14.16 -18.38 -5.81
N PRO A 31 13.85 -18.12 -4.53
CA PRO A 31 13.85 -16.76 -3.99
C PRO A 31 15.20 -16.06 -4.15
N LYS A 32 15.15 -14.86 -4.70
CA LYS A 32 16.31 -14.02 -5.01
C LYS A 32 16.67 -13.10 -3.86
N ARG A 33 17.95 -12.80 -3.72
CA ARG A 33 18.54 -12.03 -2.61
C ARG A 33 19.44 -10.91 -3.10
N ASN A 34 18.86 -9.91 -3.75
CA ASN A 34 19.54 -8.76 -4.35
C ASN A 34 20.57 -9.18 -5.40
N THR A 35 20.13 -9.93 -6.40
CA THR A 35 21.02 -10.57 -7.40
C THR A 35 21.84 -9.58 -8.19
N ASN A 36 21.34 -8.36 -8.40
CA ASN A 36 22.04 -7.31 -9.13
C ASN A 36 22.95 -6.45 -8.23
N GLY A 37 23.04 -6.75 -6.93
CA GLY A 37 23.88 -6.00 -6.00
C GLY A 37 23.52 -4.51 -5.93
N LEU A 38 22.23 -4.18 -5.93
CA LEU A 38 21.77 -2.78 -5.90
C LEU A 38 22.04 -2.14 -4.53
N GLY A 39 22.47 -0.88 -4.55
CA GLY A 39 22.69 -0.04 -3.36
C GLY A 39 24.12 -0.05 -2.81
N THR A 40 24.33 0.68 -1.71
CA THR A 40 25.59 0.68 -0.94
C THR A 40 25.84 -0.68 -0.27
N ASN A 41 27.03 -0.91 0.31
CA ASN A 41 27.34 -2.16 1.03
C ASN A 41 26.29 -2.50 2.11
N ALA A 42 25.89 -1.50 2.89
CA ALA A 42 24.88 -1.68 3.93
C ALA A 42 23.50 -2.02 3.33
N GLN A 43 23.07 -1.28 2.32
CA GLN A 43 21.79 -1.52 1.64
C GLN A 43 21.76 -2.90 0.98
N ARG A 44 22.87 -3.32 0.34
CA ARG A 44 22.99 -4.65 -0.25
C ARG A 44 22.77 -5.75 0.79
N ALA A 45 23.42 -5.62 1.95
CA ALA A 45 23.27 -6.56 3.05
C ALA A 45 21.85 -6.57 3.64
N ALA A 46 21.20 -5.41 3.75
CA ALA A 46 19.81 -5.32 4.23
C ALA A 46 18.82 -5.96 3.23
N LEU A 47 18.93 -5.62 1.95
CA LEU A 47 18.06 -6.17 0.91
C LEU A 47 18.20 -7.69 0.78
N ALA A 48 19.42 -8.23 0.87
CA ALA A 48 19.65 -9.67 0.79
C ALA A 48 18.92 -10.48 1.88
N LYS A 49 18.53 -9.85 2.99
CA LYS A 49 17.75 -10.48 4.07
C LYS A 49 16.26 -10.61 3.75
N ILE A 50 15.75 -9.87 2.76
CA ILE A 50 14.36 -9.92 2.32
C ILE A 50 14.30 -10.79 1.05
N PRO A 51 13.84 -12.05 1.11
CA PRO A 51 13.73 -12.90 -0.08
C PRO A 51 12.67 -12.35 -1.02
N VAL A 52 12.97 -12.34 -2.33
CA VAL A 52 12.03 -11.94 -3.39
C VAL A 52 11.84 -13.11 -4.35
N THR A 53 10.65 -13.70 -4.38
CA THR A 53 10.28 -14.73 -5.37
C THR A 53 9.67 -14.02 -6.58
N ALA A 54 10.48 -13.84 -7.62
CA ALA A 54 10.14 -13.16 -8.87
C ALA A 54 11.17 -13.55 -9.95
N THR A 55 10.98 -13.21 -11.22
CA THR A 55 12.05 -13.22 -12.23
C THR A 55 13.15 -12.21 -11.85
N VAL A 56 14.35 -12.33 -12.44
CA VAL A 56 15.48 -11.40 -12.16
C VAL A 56 15.11 -9.95 -12.48
N GLY A 57 14.38 -9.72 -13.58
CA GLY A 57 13.98 -8.38 -14.00
C GLY A 57 13.00 -7.72 -13.02
N GLU A 58 12.03 -8.48 -12.53
CA GLU A 58 11.08 -8.03 -11.51
C GLU A 58 11.76 -7.77 -10.17
N GLU A 59 12.66 -8.67 -9.75
CA GLU A 59 13.40 -8.52 -8.51
C GLU A 59 14.17 -7.20 -8.50
N ALA A 60 14.91 -6.90 -9.57
CA ALA A 60 15.66 -5.66 -9.68
C ALA A 60 14.76 -4.41 -9.60
N LYS A 61 13.53 -4.47 -10.12
CA LYS A 61 12.55 -3.37 -10.01
C LYS A 61 12.04 -3.23 -8.57
N VAL A 62 11.67 -4.33 -7.91
CA VAL A 62 11.29 -4.35 -6.49
C VAL A 62 12.41 -3.74 -5.64
N ARG A 63 13.66 -4.18 -5.81
CA ARG A 63 14.82 -3.65 -5.08
C ARG A 63 15.02 -2.16 -5.28
N ARG A 64 14.89 -1.65 -6.51
CA ARG A 64 14.98 -0.20 -6.78
C ARG A 64 13.90 0.58 -6.04
N ASN A 65 12.67 0.10 -6.04
CA ASN A 65 11.57 0.74 -5.31
C ASN A 65 11.81 0.72 -3.79
N LEU A 66 12.34 -0.39 -3.25
CA LEU A 66 12.69 -0.50 -1.83
C LEU A 66 13.77 0.52 -1.42
N ILE A 67 14.86 0.63 -2.18
CA ILE A 67 15.95 1.57 -1.89
C ILE A 67 15.49 3.02 -1.98
N LYS A 68 14.58 3.33 -2.92
CA LYS A 68 14.03 4.68 -3.07
C LYS A 68 13.15 5.10 -1.91
N ALA A 69 12.31 4.20 -1.40
CA ALA A 69 11.24 4.52 -0.46
C ALA A 69 11.61 4.29 1.03
N PHE A 70 12.65 3.51 1.31
CA PHE A 70 12.95 3.06 2.67
C PHE A 70 14.42 3.21 3.04
N THR A 71 14.67 3.49 4.32
CA THR A 71 16.04 3.54 4.86
C THR A 71 16.61 2.15 5.06
N ASN A 72 17.93 2.09 5.29
CA ASN A 72 18.60 0.83 5.57
C ASN A 72 18.06 0.16 6.84
N GLU A 73 17.72 0.95 7.86
CA GLU A 73 17.19 0.47 9.15
C GLU A 73 15.81 -0.16 8.96
N GLU A 74 14.94 0.47 8.16
CA GLU A 74 13.62 -0.08 7.82
C GLU A 74 13.75 -1.41 7.07
N LEU A 75 14.68 -1.51 6.12
CA LEU A 75 14.96 -2.76 5.41
C LEU A 75 15.53 -3.85 6.33
N ILE A 76 16.38 -3.48 7.29
CA ILE A 76 16.88 -4.40 8.32
C ILE A 76 15.74 -4.90 9.21
N THR A 77 14.82 -4.02 9.62
CA THR A 77 13.64 -4.39 10.40
C THR A 77 12.78 -5.41 9.66
N LEU A 78 12.50 -5.18 8.37
CA LEU A 78 11.76 -6.15 7.54
C LEU A 78 12.48 -7.50 7.43
N GLY A 79 13.79 -7.47 7.21
CA GLY A 79 14.62 -8.68 7.14
C GLY A 79 14.64 -9.47 8.45
N ARG A 80 14.75 -8.78 9.60
CA ARG A 80 14.67 -9.40 10.94
C ARG A 80 13.31 -10.00 11.23
N ALA A 81 12.24 -9.36 10.75
CA ALA A 81 10.87 -9.88 10.86
C ALA A 81 10.61 -11.08 9.93
N GLY A 82 11.57 -11.49 9.09
CA GLY A 82 11.39 -12.58 8.13
C GLY A 82 10.42 -12.22 7.00
N THR A 83 10.30 -10.93 6.67
CA THR A 83 9.41 -10.48 5.59
C THR A 83 9.90 -11.00 4.24
N LYS A 84 8.97 -11.50 3.42
CA LYS A 84 9.24 -12.00 2.07
C LYS A 84 8.31 -11.36 1.05
N ILE A 85 8.80 -11.16 -0.17
CA ILE A 85 8.03 -10.57 -1.27
C ILE A 85 7.85 -11.63 -2.36
N HIS A 86 6.63 -11.79 -2.83
CA HIS A 86 6.26 -12.69 -3.91
C HIS A 86 5.64 -11.84 -5.03
N VAL A 87 6.20 -11.96 -6.23
CA VAL A 87 5.62 -11.37 -7.45
C VAL A 87 5.06 -12.51 -8.28
N TYR A 88 3.77 -12.45 -8.57
CA TYR A 88 3.10 -13.46 -9.39
C TYR A 88 1.83 -12.86 -10.03
N PRO A 89 1.35 -13.41 -11.16
CA PRO A 89 0.08 -13.01 -11.75
C PRO A 89 -1.06 -13.29 -10.76
N ARG A 90 -1.83 -12.27 -10.39
CA ARG A 90 -2.96 -12.43 -9.48
C ARG A 90 -4.26 -12.46 -10.26
N THR A 91 -5.13 -13.41 -9.89
CA THR A 91 -6.52 -13.47 -10.35
C THR A 91 -7.48 -12.58 -9.54
N HIS A 92 -6.97 -11.94 -8.49
CA HIS A 92 -7.74 -11.08 -7.59
C HIS A 92 -7.64 -9.60 -7.98
N LYS A 93 -8.66 -8.82 -7.63
CA LYS A 93 -8.77 -7.38 -7.96
C LYS A 93 -7.73 -6.47 -7.27
N ALA A 94 -6.89 -6.98 -6.37
CA ALA A 94 -5.93 -6.18 -5.62
C ALA A 94 -4.52 -6.29 -6.21
N ALA A 95 -3.90 -5.14 -6.49
CA ALA A 95 -2.53 -5.04 -7.01
C ALA A 95 -1.46 -5.54 -6.04
N GLY A 96 -1.74 -5.52 -4.73
CA GLY A 96 -0.86 -5.96 -3.67
C GLY A 96 -1.64 -6.44 -2.45
N THR A 97 -1.00 -7.27 -1.61
CA THR A 97 -1.47 -7.57 -0.25
C THR A 97 -0.32 -7.91 0.68
N TYR A 98 -0.37 -7.37 1.90
CA TYR A 98 0.41 -7.82 3.03
C TYR A 98 -0.38 -8.81 3.91
N GLU A 99 0.20 -9.99 4.12
CA GLU A 99 -0.35 -11.07 4.93
C GLU A 99 0.42 -11.21 6.24
N ALA A 100 -0.07 -10.57 7.30
CA ALA A 100 0.61 -10.49 8.59
C ALA A 100 0.93 -11.85 9.23
N ALA A 101 0.11 -12.88 9.00
CA ALA A 101 0.32 -14.23 9.54
C ALA A 101 1.51 -14.95 8.90
N GLN A 102 1.86 -14.58 7.66
CA GLN A 102 2.93 -15.23 6.89
C GLN A 102 4.14 -14.31 6.67
N ASN A 103 4.09 -13.08 7.18
CA ASN A 103 5.03 -12.00 6.88
C ASN A 103 5.30 -11.89 5.37
N ARG A 104 4.24 -12.04 4.57
CA ARG A 104 4.32 -12.13 3.11
C ARG A 104 3.69 -10.91 2.48
N ILE A 105 4.44 -10.29 1.58
CA ILE A 105 3.93 -9.30 0.63
C ILE A 105 3.75 -10.02 -0.70
N ALA A 106 2.53 -10.00 -1.23
CA ALA A 106 2.22 -10.49 -2.56
C ALA A 106 1.90 -9.30 -3.46
N VAL A 107 2.57 -9.21 -4.60
CA VAL A 107 2.38 -8.12 -5.58
C VAL A 107 2.05 -8.74 -6.92
N ASP A 108 1.04 -8.17 -7.58
CA ASP A 108 0.65 -8.59 -8.92
C ASP A 108 1.71 -8.19 -9.96
N HIS A 109 2.01 -9.08 -10.89
CA HIS A 109 3.04 -8.89 -11.93
C HIS A 109 2.87 -7.56 -12.68
N ASP A 110 1.65 -7.27 -13.14
CA ASP A 110 1.34 -6.09 -13.97
C ASP A 110 1.47 -4.78 -13.17
N ASN A 111 1.39 -4.87 -11.85
CA ASN A 111 1.38 -3.72 -10.94
C ASN A 111 2.63 -3.61 -10.05
N ALA A 112 3.53 -4.59 -10.10
CA ALA A 112 4.75 -4.65 -9.30
C ALA A 112 5.77 -3.55 -9.64
N PHE A 113 5.59 -2.93 -10.81
CA PHE A 113 6.50 -1.92 -11.33
C PHE A 113 6.18 -0.51 -10.84
N ALA A 114 4.93 -0.26 -10.46
CA ALA A 114 4.55 1.00 -9.83
C ALA A 114 5.16 1.05 -8.42
N GLN A 115 5.99 2.07 -8.16
CA GLN A 115 6.60 2.29 -6.84
C GLN A 115 5.55 2.22 -5.73
N THR A 116 4.35 2.71 -6.03
CA THR A 116 3.19 2.79 -5.14
C THR A 116 2.79 1.45 -4.54
N THR A 117 2.72 0.37 -5.33
CA THR A 117 2.15 -0.91 -4.85
C THR A 117 3.08 -1.59 -3.85
N VAL A 118 4.36 -1.76 -4.19
CA VAL A 118 5.31 -2.39 -3.28
C VAL A 118 5.55 -1.51 -2.04
N THR A 119 5.60 -0.18 -2.20
CA THR A 119 5.73 0.73 -1.06
C THR A 119 4.52 0.62 -0.14
N HIS A 120 3.30 0.52 -0.66
CA HIS A 120 2.08 0.35 0.13
C HIS A 120 2.15 -0.90 1.02
N GLU A 121 2.44 -2.06 0.43
CA GLU A 121 2.47 -3.32 1.20
C GLU A 121 3.64 -3.37 2.19
N VAL A 122 4.76 -2.75 1.85
CA VAL A 122 5.90 -2.64 2.77
C VAL A 122 5.57 -1.70 3.93
N VAL A 123 4.81 -0.63 3.70
CA VAL A 123 4.31 0.23 4.78
C VAL A 123 3.42 -0.56 5.72
N HIS A 124 2.48 -1.37 5.23
CA HIS A 124 1.70 -2.27 6.10
C HIS A 124 2.60 -3.19 6.93
N ALA A 125 3.62 -3.79 6.31
CA ALA A 125 4.56 -4.64 7.01
C ALA A 125 5.34 -3.89 8.10
N LEU A 126 5.82 -2.68 7.84
CA LEU A 126 6.51 -1.87 8.83
C LEU A 126 5.56 -1.42 9.96
N ARG A 127 4.35 -0.98 9.66
CA ARG A 127 3.34 -0.64 10.68
C ARG A 127 3.04 -1.80 11.62
N ASP A 128 3.09 -3.03 11.10
CA ASP A 128 2.86 -4.28 11.84
C ASP A 128 4.10 -4.78 12.60
N LYS A 129 5.32 -4.62 12.06
CA LYS A 129 6.55 -5.26 12.57
C LYS A 129 7.52 -4.31 13.26
N ASP A 130 7.45 -3.02 12.96
CA ASP A 130 8.31 -2.02 13.59
C ASP A 130 7.71 -1.60 14.94
N MET A 131 8.14 -2.31 15.97
CA MET A 131 7.72 -2.07 17.36
C MET A 131 8.21 -0.75 17.94
N SER A 132 8.90 0.11 17.18
CA SER A 132 9.22 1.48 17.61
C SER A 132 8.10 2.48 17.28
N ARG A 133 7.23 2.16 16.30
CA ARG A 133 6.15 3.04 15.85
C ARG A 133 5.06 3.17 16.91
N ARG A 134 4.52 4.38 17.10
CA ARG A 134 3.51 4.70 18.14
C ARG A 134 2.35 5.50 17.57
N GLY A 135 1.25 5.57 18.32
CA GLY A 135 0.07 6.34 17.93
C GLY A 135 -0.44 5.97 16.55
N ILE A 136 -0.66 6.96 15.69
CA ILE A 136 -1.13 6.75 14.31
C ILE A 136 -0.09 6.11 13.38
N LEU A 137 1.19 6.10 13.76
CA LEU A 137 2.23 5.43 12.98
C LEU A 137 2.27 3.92 13.21
N ALA A 138 1.73 3.45 14.34
CA ALA A 138 1.57 2.03 14.61
C ALA A 138 0.37 1.47 13.84
N LYS A 139 0.37 0.16 13.58
CA LYS A 139 -0.76 -0.54 12.97
C LYS A 139 -2.07 -0.31 13.74
N SER A 140 -3.14 -0.05 13.00
CA SER A 140 -4.50 0.00 13.54
C SER A 140 -5.26 -1.30 13.22
N ASN A 141 -6.10 -1.74 14.15
CA ASN A 141 -7.03 -2.84 13.91
C ASN A 141 -8.33 -2.38 13.22
N ILE A 142 -8.51 -1.07 13.01
CA ILE A 142 -9.67 -0.50 12.31
C ILE A 142 -9.29 -0.35 10.83
N PRO A 143 -9.93 -1.10 9.90
CA PRO A 143 -9.52 -1.13 8.49
C PRO A 143 -9.48 0.25 7.83
N GLY A 144 -10.47 1.11 8.10
CA GLY A 144 -10.50 2.46 7.52
C GLY A 144 -9.33 3.34 7.98
N ILE A 145 -8.89 3.20 9.23
CA ILE A 145 -7.74 3.92 9.78
C ILE A 145 -6.44 3.36 9.18
N GLU A 146 -6.29 2.04 9.20
CA GLU A 146 -5.07 1.38 8.74
C GLU A 146 -4.77 1.66 7.26
N GLU A 147 -5.78 1.53 6.39
CA GLU A 147 -5.64 1.81 4.96
C GLU A 147 -5.37 3.30 4.72
N SER A 148 -6.04 4.19 5.45
CA SER A 148 -5.86 5.63 5.31
C SER A 148 -4.44 6.08 5.66
N LEU A 149 -3.90 5.60 6.77
CA LEU A 149 -2.54 5.91 7.21
C LEU A 149 -1.47 5.23 6.35
N THR A 150 -1.76 4.03 5.84
CA THR A 150 -0.86 3.34 4.90
C THR A 150 -0.75 4.10 3.59
N VAL A 151 -1.88 4.55 3.02
CA VAL A 151 -1.86 5.38 1.81
C VAL A 151 -1.18 6.74 2.08
N ALA A 152 -1.38 7.34 3.25
CA ALA A 152 -0.68 8.58 3.60
C ALA A 152 0.85 8.42 3.65
N GLU A 153 1.34 7.36 4.29
CA GLU A 153 2.77 7.06 4.33
C GLU A 153 3.31 6.66 2.95
N GLN A 154 2.52 5.96 2.14
CA GLN A 154 2.86 5.67 0.74
C GLN A 154 3.07 6.98 -0.05
N GLN A 155 2.12 7.93 0.03
CA GLN A 155 2.22 9.24 -0.63
C GLN A 155 3.45 10.03 -0.15
N ALA A 156 3.79 9.93 1.14
CA ALA A 156 5.00 10.55 1.66
C ALA A 156 6.29 9.95 1.09
N ARG A 157 6.27 8.68 0.68
CA ARG A 157 7.46 7.90 0.28
C ARG A 157 7.68 7.75 -1.23
N THR A 158 6.65 7.94 -2.05
CA THR A 158 6.77 7.79 -3.50
C THR A 158 7.26 9.08 -4.16
N ASP A 159 7.84 8.98 -5.36
CA ASP A 159 8.26 10.17 -6.12
C ASP A 159 7.07 10.80 -6.86
N THR A 160 6.10 9.97 -7.25
CA THR A 160 4.89 10.35 -7.98
C THR A 160 3.63 10.12 -7.15
N PRO A 161 2.52 10.84 -7.42
CA PRO A 161 1.25 10.61 -6.77
C PRO A 161 0.80 9.15 -6.88
N GLY A 162 0.45 8.57 -5.74
CA GLY A 162 -0.07 7.22 -5.65
C GLY A 162 -1.58 7.17 -5.80
N LEU A 163 -2.06 6.88 -7.01
CA LEU A 163 -3.49 6.78 -7.30
C LEU A 163 -4.09 5.47 -6.75
N SER A 164 -4.25 5.43 -5.43
CA SER A 164 -4.93 4.32 -4.74
C SER A 164 -6.44 4.39 -4.98
N GLY A 165 -7.07 3.22 -5.16
CA GLY A 165 -8.54 3.10 -5.19
C GLY A 165 -9.23 3.62 -3.92
N CYS A 166 -8.48 3.84 -2.83
CA CYS A 166 -8.98 4.48 -1.62
C CYS A 166 -9.54 5.89 -1.87
N TYR A 167 -8.97 6.64 -2.83
CA TYR A 167 -9.43 8.01 -3.10
C TYR A 167 -10.89 8.08 -3.57
N TRP A 168 -11.41 7.05 -4.25
CA TRP A 168 -12.84 6.95 -4.60
C TRP A 168 -13.78 6.70 -3.41
N ASN A 169 -13.21 6.38 -2.25
CA ASN A 169 -13.94 6.20 -0.99
C ASN A 169 -13.68 7.34 0.00
N CYS A 170 -12.88 8.34 -0.36
CA CYS A 170 -12.69 9.56 0.43
C CYS A 170 -13.88 10.50 0.23
N LEU A 171 -14.58 10.82 1.32
CA LEU A 171 -15.76 11.65 1.24
C LEU A 171 -15.42 13.11 0.91
N VAL A 172 -16.19 13.70 0.00
CA VAL A 172 -16.11 15.11 -0.39
C VAL A 172 -17.38 15.82 0.08
N PHE A 173 -17.22 17.01 0.65
CA PHE A 173 -18.34 17.83 1.09
C PHE A 173 -18.89 18.62 -0.09
N ASP A 174 -20.12 18.31 -0.47
CA ASP A 174 -20.84 19.03 -1.51
C ASP A 174 -21.44 20.32 -0.94
N GLN A 175 -20.95 21.47 -1.42
CA GLN A 175 -21.42 22.77 -0.95
C GLN A 175 -22.86 23.08 -1.33
N LYS A 176 -23.36 22.53 -2.45
CA LYS A 176 -24.72 22.76 -2.92
C LYS A 176 -25.72 21.96 -2.10
N SER A 177 -25.46 20.66 -1.93
CA SER A 177 -26.37 19.80 -1.17
C SER A 177 -26.12 19.79 0.34
N LYS A 178 -25.03 20.44 0.81
CA LYS A 178 -24.56 20.42 2.22
C LYS A 178 -24.43 19.01 2.78
N ARG A 179 -23.94 18.07 1.95
CA ARG A 179 -23.83 16.64 2.28
C ARG A 179 -22.48 16.09 1.87
N TRP A 180 -22.03 15.10 2.62
CA TRP A 180 -20.90 14.27 2.21
C TRP A 180 -21.34 13.30 1.12
N ARG A 181 -20.53 13.20 0.07
CA ARG A 181 -20.75 12.27 -1.03
C ARG A 181 -19.44 11.61 -1.45
N ARG A 182 -19.56 10.57 -2.29
CA ARG A 182 -18.42 10.03 -3.01
C ARG A 182 -17.88 11.06 -4.02
N PRO A 183 -16.58 11.06 -4.27
CA PRO A 183 -15.96 11.91 -5.27
C PRO A 183 -16.28 11.39 -6.68
N THR A 184 -16.19 12.29 -7.64
CA THR A 184 -16.04 11.95 -9.06
C THR A 184 -14.61 11.46 -9.34
N ASP A 185 -14.38 10.83 -10.49
CA ASP A 185 -13.04 10.36 -10.89
C ASP A 185 -12.02 11.51 -10.90
N ARG A 186 -12.42 12.68 -11.43
CA ARG A 186 -11.58 13.89 -11.44
C ARG A 186 -11.25 14.39 -10.03
N GLU A 187 -12.22 14.37 -9.11
CA GLU A 187 -11.98 14.73 -7.71
C GLU A 187 -11.05 13.71 -7.03
N ALA A 188 -11.22 12.40 -7.27
CA ALA A 188 -10.37 11.36 -6.70
C ALA A 188 -8.91 11.49 -7.15
N MET A 189 -8.67 11.69 -8.45
CA MET A 189 -7.33 11.92 -9.00
C MET A 189 -6.70 13.18 -8.41
N LYS A 190 -7.44 14.29 -8.38
CA LYS A 190 -6.96 15.56 -7.82
C LYS A 190 -6.62 15.45 -6.32
N MET A 191 -7.44 14.75 -5.54
CA MET A 191 -7.16 14.51 -4.11
C MET A 191 -5.86 13.72 -3.91
N ALA A 192 -5.55 12.76 -4.78
CA ALA A 192 -4.30 12.01 -4.71
C ALA A 192 -3.07 12.89 -4.99
N GLU A 193 -3.17 13.79 -5.97
CA GLU A 193 -2.12 14.77 -6.29
C GLU A 193 -1.92 15.80 -5.17
N GLU A 194 -3.02 16.33 -4.61
CA GLU A 194 -3.00 17.30 -3.51
C GLU A 194 -2.41 16.69 -2.23
N ASP A 195 -2.79 15.44 -1.90
CA ASP A 195 -2.20 14.70 -0.79
C ASP A 195 -0.72 14.40 -1.02
N HIS A 196 -0.33 13.95 -2.22
CA HIS A 196 1.08 13.74 -2.55
C HIS A 196 1.90 15.00 -2.31
N LYS A 197 1.44 16.13 -2.87
CA LYS A 197 2.07 17.44 -2.69
C LYS A 197 2.15 17.83 -1.21
N LEU A 198 1.08 17.59 -0.44
CA LEU A 198 1.04 17.85 1.00
C LEU A 198 2.09 17.03 1.75
N PHE A 199 2.17 15.73 1.49
CA PHE A 199 3.08 14.82 2.21
C PHE A 199 4.55 14.97 1.80
N THR A 200 4.86 15.31 0.55
CA THR A 200 6.24 15.56 0.10
C THR A 200 6.68 17.02 0.28
N GLY A 201 5.81 17.89 0.80
CA GLY A 201 6.05 19.34 0.89
C GLY A 201 6.27 20.01 -0.48
N GLY A 202 5.66 19.46 -1.53
CA GLY A 202 5.75 19.98 -2.90
C GLY A 202 7.11 19.83 -3.59
N LYS A 203 8.05 19.08 -3.02
CA LYS A 203 9.42 18.91 -3.56
C LYS A 203 9.53 17.98 -4.77
N GLY A 204 8.46 17.26 -5.13
CA GLY A 204 8.46 16.30 -6.25
C GLY A 204 9.37 15.08 -6.03
N LYS A 205 9.74 14.78 -4.78
CA LYS A 205 10.57 13.64 -4.40
C LYS A 205 10.04 13.02 -3.11
N GLY A 206 10.03 11.68 -3.05
CA GLY A 206 9.63 10.95 -1.86
C GLY A 206 10.55 11.22 -0.67
N LEU A 207 9.97 11.22 0.53
CA LEU A 207 10.67 11.26 1.80
C LEU A 207 10.97 9.82 2.27
N THR A 208 11.97 9.67 3.13
CA THR A 208 12.35 8.37 3.70
C THR A 208 12.49 8.45 5.21
N GLY A 209 12.30 7.31 5.90
CA GLY A 209 12.48 7.19 7.35
C GLY A 209 11.72 8.25 8.14
N GLU A 210 12.39 8.82 9.13
CA GLU A 210 11.85 9.85 10.04
C GLU A 210 11.22 11.06 9.34
N ALA A 211 11.72 11.47 8.18
CA ALA A 211 11.13 12.59 7.44
C ALA A 211 9.75 12.23 6.88
N ALA A 212 9.57 11.01 6.37
CA ALA A 212 8.28 10.52 5.90
C ALA A 212 7.30 10.38 7.07
N LEU A 213 7.74 9.73 8.17
CA LEU A 213 6.92 9.52 9.36
C LEU A 213 6.43 10.85 9.97
N ARG A 214 7.31 11.82 10.18
CA ARG A 214 6.92 13.16 10.66
C ARG A 214 5.96 13.89 9.72
N SER A 215 6.10 13.69 8.41
CA SER A 215 5.17 14.30 7.45
C SER A 215 3.76 13.71 7.62
N VAL A 216 3.66 12.39 7.76
CA VAL A 216 2.38 11.72 8.02
C VAL A 216 1.78 12.22 9.34
N GLU A 217 2.54 12.26 10.42
CA GLU A 217 2.04 12.72 11.73
C GLU A 217 1.46 14.14 11.68
N ARG A 218 2.11 15.06 10.97
CA ARG A 218 1.73 16.48 10.93
C ARG A 218 0.59 16.79 9.95
N ASN A 219 0.45 15.97 8.92
CA ASN A 219 -0.37 16.29 7.76
C ASN A 219 -1.53 15.32 7.53
N TRP A 220 -1.52 14.12 8.11
CA TRP A 220 -2.56 13.12 7.86
C TRP A 220 -3.96 13.68 8.14
N SER A 221 -4.19 14.30 9.30
CA SER A 221 -5.51 14.86 9.65
C SER A 221 -6.01 15.97 8.70
N LYS A 222 -5.12 16.59 7.94
CA LYS A 222 -5.43 17.65 6.96
C LYS A 222 -5.64 17.10 5.55
N SER A 223 -5.26 15.86 5.31
CA SER A 223 -5.29 15.21 4.01
C SER A 223 -6.70 14.81 3.58
N HIS A 224 -6.87 14.58 2.29
CA HIS A 224 -8.07 13.99 1.74
C HIS A 224 -8.22 12.52 2.14
N ILE A 225 -7.11 11.78 2.20
CA ILE A 225 -7.11 10.35 2.58
C ILE A 225 -7.57 10.12 4.02
N ALA A 226 -7.42 11.08 4.94
CA ALA A 226 -8.02 11.02 6.28
C ALA A 226 -9.56 10.94 6.26
N ARG A 227 -10.21 11.32 5.15
CA ARG A 227 -11.67 11.21 4.98
C ARG A 227 -12.13 9.89 4.36
N LEU A 228 -11.23 8.90 4.29
CA LEU A 228 -11.53 7.57 3.78
C LEU A 228 -12.69 6.94 4.57
N SER A 229 -13.74 6.48 3.86
CA SER A 229 -14.93 5.83 4.45
C SER A 229 -14.98 4.33 4.18
N TYR A 230 -13.80 3.71 4.06
CA TYR A 230 -13.64 2.31 3.70
C TYR A 230 -14.15 1.38 4.80
N LYS A 231 -14.98 0.40 4.41
CA LYS A 231 -15.58 -0.64 5.28
C LYS A 231 -16.20 -0.11 6.58
N SER A 232 -16.70 1.11 6.57
CA SER A 232 -17.13 1.81 7.80
C SER A 232 -18.49 2.50 7.64
N ASN A 233 -19.30 2.05 6.67
CA ASN A 233 -20.67 2.52 6.43
C ASN A 233 -20.78 4.07 6.39
N GLY A 234 -19.78 4.74 5.81
CA GLY A 234 -19.75 6.20 5.67
C GLY A 234 -19.07 6.95 6.82
N LYS A 235 -18.59 6.28 7.87
CA LYS A 235 -17.73 6.93 8.89
C LYS A 235 -16.34 7.18 8.31
N MET A 236 -15.83 8.40 8.42
CA MET A 236 -14.47 8.73 7.95
C MET A 236 -13.39 8.19 8.88
N ALA A 237 -12.21 7.89 8.35
CA ALA A 237 -11.05 7.43 9.11
C ALA A 237 -10.65 8.43 10.20
N ILE A 238 -10.65 9.73 9.93
CA ILE A 238 -10.36 10.78 10.92
C ILE A 238 -11.32 10.78 12.11
N ASN A 239 -12.61 10.55 11.87
CA ASN A 239 -13.62 10.50 12.94
C ASN A 239 -13.51 9.20 13.76
N GLN A 240 -13.15 8.08 13.12
CA GLN A 240 -12.83 6.85 13.85
C GLN A 240 -11.54 7.01 14.66
N ALA A 241 -10.54 7.71 14.12
CA ALA A 241 -9.26 7.94 14.77
C ALA A 241 -9.39 8.87 15.98
N SER A 242 -10.25 9.89 15.93
CA SER A 242 -10.53 10.75 17.10
C SER A 242 -11.15 10.01 18.29
N GLU A 243 -11.79 8.87 18.06
CA GLU A 243 -12.34 8.01 19.13
C GLU A 243 -11.26 7.12 19.77
N VAL A 244 -10.09 6.96 19.12
CA VAL A 244 -9.05 5.97 19.51
C VAL A 244 -7.74 6.64 19.93
N TYR A 245 -7.36 7.73 19.28
CA TYR A 245 -6.07 8.41 19.51
C TYR A 245 -6.30 9.81 20.09
N MET A 246 -5.51 10.15 21.10
CA MET A 246 -5.53 11.49 21.70
C MET A 246 -4.98 12.53 20.70
N GLY A 247 -5.59 13.73 20.71
CA GLY A 247 -5.11 14.87 19.91
C GLY A 247 -5.55 14.89 18.44
N ILE A 248 -6.45 13.98 18.04
CA ILE A 248 -7.07 14.01 16.70
C ILE A 248 -8.44 14.65 16.80
N GLU A 249 -8.61 15.78 16.13
CA GLU A 249 -9.91 16.45 16.06
C GLU A 249 -10.79 15.79 14.99
N PRO A 250 -12.05 15.45 15.31
CA PRO A 250 -13.00 14.95 14.32
C PRO A 250 -13.37 16.03 13.33
N LEU A 251 -13.69 15.63 12.11
CA LEU A 251 -14.10 16.55 11.07
C LEU A 251 -15.61 16.83 11.16
N SER A 252 -15.99 17.99 11.70
CA SER A 252 -17.39 18.42 11.85
C SER A 252 -17.82 19.32 10.68
N LYS A 253 -18.38 18.74 9.60
CA LYS A 253 -19.04 19.54 8.55
C LYS A 253 -20.42 19.03 8.12
N ALA A 254 -21.00 18.06 8.83
CA ALA A 254 -22.41 17.71 8.64
C ALA A 254 -23.08 17.58 10.01
N GLN A 255 -24.30 18.14 10.13
CA GLN A 255 -25.17 17.85 11.26
C GLN A 255 -25.31 16.32 11.38
N PRO A 256 -25.32 15.78 12.61
CA PRO A 256 -25.73 14.39 12.81
C PRO A 256 -27.07 14.19 12.10
N ARG A 257 -27.20 13.11 11.30
CA ARG A 257 -28.53 12.63 10.91
C ARG A 257 -29.30 12.57 12.21
N THR A 258 -30.35 13.38 12.33
CA THR A 258 -31.28 13.31 13.45
C THR A 258 -31.51 11.83 13.73
N SER A 259 -31.14 11.44 14.94
CA SER A 259 -31.21 10.08 15.43
C SER A 259 -32.66 9.65 15.31
N ARG A 260 -32.99 8.94 14.21
CA ARG A 260 -34.15 8.06 14.23
C ARG A 260 -33.80 7.03 15.30
N LYS A 261 -34.34 7.23 16.52
CA LYS A 261 -34.33 6.28 17.63
C LYS A 261 -34.62 4.90 17.04
N LYS A 262 -33.59 4.06 16.88
CA LYS A 262 -33.79 2.64 16.67
C LYS A 262 -33.90 2.04 18.05
N ALA A 263 -35.09 1.50 18.30
CA ALA A 263 -35.44 0.73 19.47
C ALA A 263 -34.39 -0.36 19.74
N ALA A 264 -34.22 -0.65 21.02
CA ALA A 264 -33.40 -1.72 21.54
C ALA A 264 -33.76 -3.08 20.91
N GLY A 265 -32.73 -3.91 20.74
CA GLY A 265 -32.89 -5.35 20.53
C GLY A 265 -32.64 -5.83 19.11
N ALA A 266 -31.39 -6.24 18.83
CA ALA A 266 -31.08 -7.44 18.06
C ALA A 266 -29.57 -7.68 18.08
N ALA A 267 -29.15 -8.69 18.84
CA ALA A 267 -27.83 -9.27 18.74
C ALA A 267 -27.65 -9.95 17.37
N SER A 268 -26.46 -9.85 16.76
CA SER A 268 -26.03 -10.84 15.77
C SER A 268 -24.49 -10.93 15.71
N VAL A 269 -24.05 -12.16 15.49
CA VAL A 269 -22.76 -12.81 15.70
C VAL A 269 -21.66 -12.32 14.73
N PRO A 270 -20.36 -12.34 15.10
CA PRO A 270 -19.29 -11.91 14.21
C PRO A 270 -19.02 -12.95 13.12
N VAL A 271 -18.96 -12.51 11.87
CA VAL A 271 -18.39 -13.31 10.78
C VAL A 271 -17.09 -12.66 10.33
N SER A 272 -16.00 -13.37 10.64
CA SER A 272 -14.64 -13.13 10.19
C SER A 272 -14.50 -13.28 8.68
N ARG A 273 -13.86 -12.31 8.01
CA ARG A 273 -12.97 -12.47 6.84
C ARG A 273 -12.39 -11.10 6.40
N PRO A 274 -11.06 -10.93 6.32
CA PRO A 274 -10.45 -9.74 5.74
C PRO A 274 -10.33 -9.88 4.22
N THR A 275 -10.93 -8.96 3.46
CA THR A 275 -10.65 -8.80 2.02
C THR A 275 -10.40 -7.34 1.73
N ALA A 276 -9.15 -6.93 1.50
CA ALA A 276 -8.86 -5.62 0.93
C ALA A 276 -9.44 -5.57 -0.49
N VAL A 277 -10.35 -4.64 -0.76
CA VAL A 277 -10.97 -4.43 -2.08
C VAL A 277 -10.35 -3.16 -2.64
N ALA A 278 -9.41 -3.29 -3.58
CA ALA A 278 -9.08 -2.19 -4.46
C ALA A 278 -10.26 -1.94 -5.42
N ALA A 279 -10.48 -0.66 -5.69
CA ALA A 279 -11.50 -0.15 -6.58
C ALA A 279 -11.51 -0.90 -7.91
N GLU A 280 -12.70 -1.05 -8.50
CA GLU A 280 -12.86 -1.46 -9.89
C GLU A 280 -11.80 -0.75 -10.76
N LYS A 281 -11.18 -1.49 -11.69
CA LYS A 281 -10.75 -0.90 -12.96
C LYS A 281 -12.01 -0.29 -13.59
N ARG A 282 -12.38 0.91 -13.17
CA ARG A 282 -13.11 1.83 -14.03
C ARG A 282 -12.03 2.51 -14.83
N THR A 283 -11.73 1.92 -15.98
CA THR A 283 -11.24 2.71 -17.09
C THR A 283 -12.21 3.88 -17.30
N PRO A 284 -11.71 5.09 -17.60
CA PRO A 284 -12.56 6.20 -17.97
C PRO A 284 -13.58 5.73 -19.01
N ARG A 285 -14.85 6.06 -18.82
CA ARG A 285 -15.81 6.05 -19.92
C ARG A 285 -15.62 7.32 -20.74
#